data_AF-A0A5E5BIM0-F1
#
_entry.id   AF-A0A5E5BIM0-F1
#
_cell.length_a   1.000
_cell.length_b   1.000
_cell.length_c   1.000
_cell.angle_alpha   90.00
_cell.angle_beta   90.00
_cell.angle_gamma   90.00
#
_symmetry.space_group_name_H-M   'P 1'
#
loop_
_entity.id
_entity.type
_entity.pdbx_description
1 polymer ?
#
loop_
_entity_poly.entity_id
_entity_poly.type
_entity_poly.pdbx_seq_one_letter_code
_entity_poly.pdbx_strand_id
1 'polypeptide(L)'
;MLATLQALGVMPSLSRPGVSNDNPHSESLFKTLKYRPAYPLGAFDTRLAARTWVGALVRWYNHEHRHSAIQFVTPAQRHARLDQNILDRREALYETARQRHPLRWKGPTRNWQRVEAVHLNPDRIDDPDVAAQRRSPERTAA
;
A
#
# COMPACT_ATOMS: atom_id res chain seq x y z
N MET A 1 15.31 20.63 15.91
CA MET A 1 15.01 19.52 14.98
C MET A 1 16.04 19.44 13.85
N LEU A 2 16.27 20.52 13.08
CA LEU A 2 17.26 20.52 11.98
C LEU A 2 18.68 20.12 12.42
N ALA A 3 19.19 20.71 13.51
CA ALA A 3 20.51 20.38 14.05
C ALA A 3 20.67 18.88 14.39
N THR A 4 19.61 18.24 14.89
CA THR A 4 19.60 16.80 15.19
C THR A 4 19.64 15.97 13.90
N LEU A 5 18.84 16.33 12.89
CA LEU A 5 18.84 15.64 11.59
C LEU A 5 20.21 15.73 10.91
N GLN A 6 20.83 16.91 10.93
CA GLN A 6 22.18 17.13 10.41
C GLN A 6 23.22 16.31 11.17
N ALA A 7 23.18 16.29 12.51
CA ALA A 7 24.07 15.48 13.32
C ALA A 7 23.93 13.97 13.04
N LEU A 8 22.74 13.52 12.65
CA LEU A 8 22.47 12.13 12.26
C LEU A 8 22.70 11.86 10.76
N GLY A 9 23.14 12.85 9.98
CA GLY A 9 23.34 12.72 8.52
C GLY A 9 22.04 12.55 7.73
N VAL A 10 20.88 12.91 8.29
CA VAL A 10 19.57 12.79 7.65
C VAL A 10 19.24 14.09 6.92
N MET A 11 19.07 14.02 5.60
CA MET A 11 18.68 15.16 4.77
C MET A 11 17.16 15.44 4.93
N PRO A 12 16.76 16.62 5.41
CA PRO A 12 15.33 16.97 5.48
C PRO A 12 14.78 17.30 4.09
N SER A 13 13.60 16.74 3.79
CA SER A 13 12.77 17.14 2.65
C SER A 13 11.39 17.55 3.19
N LEU A 14 10.87 18.69 2.73
CA LEU A 14 9.63 19.27 3.23
C LEU A 14 8.61 19.35 2.10
N SER A 15 7.37 18.96 2.40
CA SER A 15 6.22 19.18 1.52
C SER A 15 5.95 20.66 1.33
N ARG A 16 5.29 21.01 0.23
CA ARG A 16 4.90 22.40 -0.05
C ARG A 16 3.92 22.88 1.04
N PRO A 17 4.05 24.13 1.51
CA PRO A 17 3.13 24.68 2.50
C PRO A 17 1.67 24.61 2.02
N GLY A 18 0.79 24.05 2.84
CA GLY A 18 -0.65 23.96 2.56
C GLY A 18 -1.07 22.86 1.57
N VAL A 19 -0.16 21.97 1.18
CA VAL A 19 -0.42 20.94 0.16
C VAL A 19 -0.46 19.54 0.79
N SER A 20 -1.65 19.06 1.15
CA SER A 20 -1.83 17.78 1.86
C SER A 20 -1.55 16.54 1.00
N ASN A 21 -1.64 16.65 -0.33
CA ASN A 21 -1.39 15.55 -1.25
C ASN A 21 0.10 15.31 -1.57
N ASP A 22 1.02 16.08 -0.98
CA ASP A 22 2.47 15.86 -1.11
C ASP A 22 2.95 14.66 -0.26
N ASN A 23 2.17 14.20 0.73
CA ASN A 23 2.48 13.00 1.52
C ASN A 23 1.29 12.03 1.66
N PRO A 24 0.79 11.49 0.53
CA PRO A 24 -0.41 10.66 0.49
C PRO A 24 -0.25 9.34 1.26
N HIS A 25 0.99 8.85 1.37
CA HIS A 25 1.30 7.63 2.11
C HIS A 25 1.02 7.80 3.60
N SER A 26 1.53 8.87 4.23
CA SER A 26 1.24 9.13 5.64
C SER A 26 -0.24 9.46 5.88
N GLU A 27 -0.90 10.16 4.97
CA GLU A 27 -2.34 10.44 5.07
C GLU A 27 -3.19 9.16 5.02
N SER A 28 -2.83 8.21 4.14
CA SER A 28 -3.47 6.89 4.09
C SER A 28 -3.34 6.14 5.42
N LEU A 29 -2.17 6.19 6.07
CA LEU A 29 -1.97 5.61 7.40
C LEU A 29 -2.90 6.24 8.45
N PHE A 30 -3.05 7.57 8.47
CA PHE A 30 -3.97 8.24 9.39
C PHE A 30 -5.42 7.86 9.14
N LYS A 31 -5.80 7.67 7.88
CA LYS A 31 -7.12 7.12 7.54
C LYS A 31 -7.28 5.70 8.10
N THR A 32 -6.32 4.80 7.90
CA THR A 32 -6.39 3.44 8.48
C THR A 32 -6.53 3.47 10.00
N LEU A 33 -5.80 4.36 10.66
CA LEU A 33 -5.88 4.54 12.11
C LEU A 33 -7.30 4.93 12.56
N LYS A 34 -7.92 5.92 11.92
CA LYS A 34 -9.21 6.50 12.32
C LYS A 34 -10.42 5.62 11.99
N TYR A 35 -10.37 4.89 10.88
CA TYR A 35 -11.51 4.12 10.37
C TYR A 35 -11.54 2.66 10.84
N ARG A 36 -10.59 2.23 11.68
CA ARG A 36 -10.62 0.88 12.23
C ARG A 36 -11.70 0.75 13.32
N PRO A 37 -12.31 -0.43 13.51
CA PRO A 37 -13.34 -0.62 14.55
C PRO A 37 -12.86 -0.31 15.97
N ALA A 38 -11.58 -0.56 16.28
CA ALA A 38 -11.01 -0.34 17.61
C ALA A 38 -10.45 1.08 17.82
N TYR A 39 -10.94 2.08 17.08
CA TYR A 39 -10.60 3.48 17.28
C TYR A 39 -11.32 4.02 18.54
N PRO A 40 -10.64 4.73 19.45
CA PRO A 40 -11.27 5.24 20.67
C PRO A 40 -12.28 6.34 20.33
N LEU A 41 -13.50 6.21 20.86
CA LEU A 41 -14.55 7.22 20.68
C LEU A 41 -14.39 8.41 21.64
N GLY A 42 -13.72 8.20 22.77
CA GLY A 42 -13.45 9.22 23.79
C GLY A 42 -11.96 9.51 23.95
N ALA A 43 -11.65 10.57 24.70
CA ALA A 43 -10.28 10.91 25.07
C ALA A 43 -9.67 9.83 26.00
N PHE A 44 -8.35 9.74 26.01
CA PHE A 44 -7.63 8.89 26.97
C PHE A 44 -7.46 9.62 28.30
N ASP A 45 -7.72 8.93 29.41
CA ASP A 45 -7.56 9.49 30.76
C ASP A 45 -6.10 9.75 31.13
N THR A 46 -5.17 8.98 30.53
CA THR A 46 -3.74 9.09 30.81
C THR A 46 -2.89 9.00 29.56
N ARG A 47 -1.71 9.62 29.62
CA ARG A 47 -0.67 9.47 28.57
C ARG A 47 -0.26 8.01 28.39
N LEU A 48 -0.25 7.21 29.45
CA LEU A 48 0.07 5.79 29.37
C LEU A 48 -0.99 5.03 28.57
N ALA A 49 -2.28 5.28 28.81
CA ALA A 49 -3.37 4.65 28.06
C ALA A 49 -3.26 4.96 26.56
N ALA A 50 -3.00 6.22 26.21
CA ALA A 50 -2.76 6.62 24.82
C ALA A 50 -1.57 5.88 24.19
N ARG A 51 -0.43 5.79 24.88
CA ARG A 51 0.77 5.09 24.39
C ARG A 51 0.54 3.60 24.22
N THR A 52 -0.15 2.96 25.17
CA THR A 52 -0.49 1.54 25.11
C THR A 52 -1.39 1.25 23.91
N TRP A 53 -2.40 2.09 23.69
CA TRP A 53 -3.31 1.94 22.56
C TRP A 53 -2.59 2.12 21.22
N VAL A 54 -1.74 3.16 21.08
CA VAL A 54 -0.92 3.36 19.87
C VAL A 54 0.05 2.19 19.67
N GLY A 55 0.65 1.66 20.73
CA GLY A 55 1.51 0.48 20.64
C GLY A 55 0.77 -0.76 20.12
N ALA A 56 -0.46 -0.97 20.58
CA ALA A 56 -1.31 -2.04 20.05
C ALA A 56 -1.67 -1.82 18.58
N LEU A 57 -1.97 -0.57 18.18
CA LEU A 57 -2.19 -0.22 16.78
C LEU A 57 -0.98 -0.55 15.90
N VAL A 58 0.22 -0.14 16.31
CA VAL A 58 1.45 -0.37 15.53
C VAL A 58 1.72 -1.87 15.37
N ARG A 59 1.56 -2.66 16.44
CA ARG A 59 1.71 -4.12 16.37
C ARG A 59 0.70 -4.74 15.40
N TRP A 60 -0.58 -4.40 15.56
CA TRP A 60 -1.64 -4.90 14.69
C TRP A 60 -1.40 -4.54 13.22
N TYR A 61 -1.09 -3.27 12.93
CA TYR A 61 -0.84 -2.79 11.57
C TYR A 61 0.31 -3.55 10.91
N ASN A 62 1.43 -3.73 11.62
CA ASN A 62 2.62 -4.33 11.05
C ASN A 62 2.59 -5.86 10.98
N HIS A 63 1.92 -6.54 11.91
CA HIS A 63 2.04 -7.99 12.09
C HIS A 63 0.75 -8.78 11.87
N GLU A 64 -0.42 -8.13 11.87
CA GLU A 64 -1.71 -8.82 11.79
C GLU A 64 -2.53 -8.36 10.58
N HIS A 65 -2.57 -7.05 10.34
CA HIS A 65 -3.34 -6.46 9.25
C HIS A 65 -2.71 -6.79 7.89
N ARG A 66 -3.52 -7.38 7.00
CA ARG A 66 -3.11 -7.75 5.64
C ARG A 66 -3.58 -6.69 4.67
N HIS A 67 -2.64 -6.15 3.90
CA HIS A 67 -2.90 -5.00 3.04
C HIS A 67 -3.16 -5.44 1.60
N SER A 68 -4.30 -5.06 1.04
CA SER A 68 -4.70 -5.43 -0.33
C SER A 68 -3.70 -4.93 -1.39
N ALA A 69 -3.13 -3.74 -1.20
CA ALA A 69 -2.16 -3.13 -2.11
C ALA A 69 -0.85 -3.93 -2.26
N ILE A 70 -0.55 -4.80 -1.30
CA ILE A 70 0.63 -5.71 -1.33
C ILE A 70 0.18 -7.17 -1.28
N GLN A 71 -0.94 -7.48 -1.95
CA GLN A 71 -1.46 -8.86 -2.06
C GLN A 71 -1.71 -9.55 -0.73
N PHE A 72 -2.27 -8.82 0.25
CA PHE A 72 -2.68 -9.35 1.55
C PHE A 72 -1.54 -10.04 2.33
N VAL A 73 -0.32 -9.51 2.23
CA VAL A 73 0.73 -9.77 3.23
C VAL A 73 0.74 -8.65 4.28
N THR A 74 1.39 -8.91 5.41
CA THR A 74 1.59 -7.90 6.45
C THR A 74 2.82 -7.04 6.11
N PRO A 75 2.88 -5.78 6.58
CA PRO A 75 4.05 -4.93 6.38
C PRO A 75 5.35 -5.56 6.90
N ALA A 76 5.31 -6.26 8.04
CA ALA A 76 6.47 -6.95 8.58
C ALA A 76 6.95 -8.09 7.68
N GLN A 77 6.04 -8.89 7.11
CA GLN A 77 6.40 -9.95 6.15
C GLN A 77 7.04 -9.38 4.89
N ARG A 78 6.49 -8.28 4.36
CA ARG A 78 7.04 -7.59 3.19
C ARG A 78 8.43 -7.01 3.50
N HIS A 79 8.59 -6.37 4.65
CA HIS A 79 9.87 -5.81 5.08
C HIS A 79 10.95 -6.90 5.23
N ALA A 80 10.59 -8.04 5.80
CA ALA A 80 11.47 -9.21 5.95
C ALA A 80 11.67 -10.01 4.65
N ARG A 81 11.11 -9.56 3.51
CA ARG A 81 11.16 -10.24 2.20
C ARG A 81 10.61 -11.67 2.20
N LEU A 82 9.70 -11.98 3.13
CA LEU A 82 9.03 -13.28 3.23
C LEU A 82 7.82 -13.37 2.29
N ASP A 83 7.42 -12.24 1.72
CA ASP A 83 6.21 -12.08 0.94
C ASP A 83 6.19 -12.92 -0.34
N GLN A 84 7.31 -13.02 -1.06
CA GLN A 84 7.37 -13.84 -2.28
C GLN A 84 6.95 -15.30 -2.01
N ASN A 85 7.57 -15.93 -1.02
CA ASN A 85 7.27 -17.33 -0.69
C ASN A 85 5.82 -17.52 -0.22
N ILE A 86 5.26 -16.55 0.50
CA ILE A 86 3.85 -16.59 0.91
C ILE A 86 2.93 -16.52 -0.31
N LEU A 87 3.27 -15.68 -1.27
CA LEU A 87 2.49 -15.46 -2.48
C LEU A 87 2.54 -16.67 -3.42
N ASP A 88 3.71 -17.27 -3.63
CA ASP A 88 3.88 -18.48 -4.44
C ASP A 88 3.03 -19.64 -3.89
N ARG A 89 3.03 -19.81 -2.56
CA ARG A 89 2.20 -20.83 -1.88
C ARG A 89 0.70 -20.58 -2.08
N ARG A 90 0.27 -19.31 -2.09
CA ARG A 90 -1.14 -18.95 -2.31
C ARG A 90 -1.55 -19.20 -3.76
N GLU A 91 -0.70 -18.89 -4.72
CA GLU A 91 -0.93 -19.19 -6.13
C GLU A 91 -1.14 -20.70 -6.35
N ALA A 92 -0.20 -21.52 -5.86
CA ALA A 92 -0.29 -22.97 -5.97
C ALA A 92 -1.57 -23.54 -5.31
N LEU A 93 -1.94 -23.01 -4.14
CA LEU A 93 -3.18 -23.40 -3.44
C LEU A 93 -4.43 -23.06 -4.26
N TYR A 94 -4.48 -21.85 -4.83
CA TYR A 94 -5.60 -21.39 -5.64
C TYR A 94 -5.75 -22.19 -6.92
N GLU A 95 -4.63 -22.51 -7.60
CA GLU A 95 -4.66 -23.35 -8.79
C GLU A 95 -5.11 -24.77 -8.48
N THR A 96 -4.63 -25.37 -7.39
CA THR A 96 -5.08 -26.69 -6.93
C THR A 96 -6.58 -26.69 -6.64
N ALA A 97 -7.07 -25.66 -5.94
CA ALA A 97 -8.50 -25.52 -5.64
C ALA A 97 -9.35 -25.36 -6.92
N ARG A 98 -8.86 -24.57 -7.89
CA ARG A 98 -9.51 -24.38 -9.19
C ARG A 98 -9.60 -25.68 -9.98
N GLN A 99 -8.50 -26.45 -10.05
CA GLN A 99 -8.47 -27.75 -10.73
C GLN A 99 -9.45 -28.75 -10.10
N ARG A 100 -9.59 -28.73 -8.77
CA ARG A 100 -10.50 -29.65 -8.05
C ARG A 100 -11.98 -29.34 -8.30
N HIS A 101 -12.35 -28.08 -8.44
CA HIS A 101 -13.76 -27.67 -8.57
C HIS A 101 -13.96 -26.58 -9.64
N PRO A 102 -13.66 -26.84 -10.92
CA PRO A 102 -13.60 -25.81 -11.96
C PRO A 102 -14.89 -25.00 -12.12
N LEU A 103 -16.06 -25.62 -11.88
CA LEU A 103 -17.37 -24.96 -11.97
C LEU A 103 -17.57 -23.80 -10.97
N ARG A 104 -16.77 -23.71 -9.89
CA ARG A 104 -16.81 -22.58 -8.96
C ARG A 104 -16.08 -21.33 -9.46
N TRP A 105 -15.28 -21.45 -10.53
CA TRP A 105 -14.50 -20.35 -11.08
C TRP A 105 -15.06 -19.92 -12.43
N LYS A 106 -15.45 -18.64 -12.54
CA LYS A 106 -15.86 -18.03 -13.81
C LYS A 106 -14.67 -17.54 -14.65
N GLY A 107 -13.47 -17.52 -14.10
CA GLY A 107 -12.28 -16.93 -14.72
C GLY A 107 -10.99 -17.37 -14.03
N PRO A 108 -9.86 -16.66 -14.27
CA PRO A 108 -8.57 -16.98 -13.66
C PRO A 108 -8.62 -16.88 -12.13
N THR A 109 -7.64 -17.50 -11.48
CA THR A 109 -7.45 -17.35 -10.04
C THR A 109 -7.06 -15.90 -9.69
N ARG A 110 -7.14 -15.57 -8.40
CA ARG A 110 -6.72 -14.26 -7.92
C ARG A 110 -5.24 -14.05 -8.23
N ASN A 111 -4.89 -12.86 -8.73
CA ASN A 111 -3.49 -12.49 -8.92
C ASN A 111 -2.75 -12.44 -7.57
N TRP A 112 -1.76 -13.31 -7.41
CA TRP A 112 -0.87 -13.36 -6.25
C TRP A 112 0.54 -12.89 -6.58
N GLN A 113 0.82 -12.36 -7.77
CA GLN A 113 2.13 -11.86 -8.13
C GLN A 113 2.58 -10.71 -7.21
N ARG A 114 3.86 -10.73 -6.85
CA ARG A 114 4.48 -9.72 -6.00
C ARG A 114 4.43 -8.35 -6.68
N VAL A 115 3.84 -7.38 -6.01
CA VAL A 115 3.85 -5.98 -6.46
C VAL A 115 5.22 -5.40 -6.14
N GLU A 116 5.96 -4.92 -7.14
CA GLU A 116 7.30 -4.32 -6.94
C GLU A 116 7.21 -2.85 -6.53
N ALA A 117 6.43 -2.08 -7.30
CA ALA A 117 6.24 -0.66 -7.10
C ALA A 117 4.76 -0.30 -7.16
N VAL A 118 4.40 0.76 -6.44
CA VAL A 118 3.07 1.37 -6.48
C VAL A 118 3.27 2.87 -6.67
N HIS A 119 2.59 3.44 -7.65
CA HIS A 119 2.63 4.86 -7.96
C HIS A 119 1.29 5.48 -7.55
N LEU A 120 1.32 6.59 -6.79
CA LEU A 120 0.10 7.33 -6.49
C LEU A 120 -0.40 8.07 -7.74
N ASN A 121 0.54 8.70 -8.45
CA ASN A 121 0.32 9.35 -9.73
C ASN A 121 1.35 8.75 -10.69
N PRO A 122 0.98 7.73 -11.49
CA PRO A 122 1.89 7.24 -12.52
C PRO A 122 2.19 8.39 -13.48
N ASP A 123 3.46 8.55 -13.87
CA ASP A 123 3.79 9.40 -15.01
C ASP A 123 2.98 8.87 -16.20
N ARG A 124 2.32 9.76 -16.96
CA ARG A 124 1.44 9.39 -18.11
C ARG A 124 2.15 8.62 -19.24
N ILE A 125 3.37 8.18 -19.01
CA ILE A 125 4.27 7.50 -19.94
C ILE A 125 4.04 5.98 -19.91
N ASP A 126 3.58 5.42 -18.78
CA ASP A 126 3.42 3.97 -18.61
C ASP A 126 2.00 3.46 -18.87
N ASP A 127 1.11 4.31 -19.40
CA ASP A 127 -0.25 3.92 -19.77
C ASP A 127 -0.30 3.49 -21.26
N PRO A 128 -0.43 2.18 -21.56
CA PRO A 128 -0.39 1.70 -22.94
C PRO A 128 -1.52 2.27 -23.81
N ASP A 129 -2.63 2.71 -23.22
CA ASP A 129 -3.75 3.34 -23.93
C ASP A 129 -3.45 4.78 -24.39
N VAL A 130 -2.62 5.52 -23.64
CA VAL A 130 -2.25 6.90 -24.00
C VAL A 130 -1.13 6.93 -25.05
N ALA A 131 -0.25 5.93 -25.05
CA ALA A 131 0.80 5.78 -26.07
C ALA A 131 0.22 5.52 -27.47
N ALA A 132 -0.93 4.86 -27.57
CA ALA A 132 -1.62 4.60 -28.83
C ALA A 132 -2.21 5.87 -29.46
N GLN A 133 -2.69 6.82 -28.64
CA GLN A 133 -3.31 8.07 -29.11
C GLN A 133 -2.32 9.09 -29.67
N ARG A 134 -1.02 8.97 -29.35
CA ARG A 134 0.04 9.86 -29.86
C ARG A 134 0.55 9.48 -31.26
N ARG A 135 0.08 8.38 -31.84
CA ARG A 135 0.52 7.85 -33.15
C ARG A 135 -0.49 8.06 -34.29
N SER A 136 -1.45 8.96 -34.15
CA SER A 136 -2.30 9.35 -35.28
C SER A 136 -1.69 10.57 -35.98
N PRO A 137 -1.21 10.43 -37.23
CA PRO A 137 -0.71 11.58 -37.98
C PRO A 137 -1.85 12.53 -38.33
N GLU A 138 -1.58 13.82 -38.18
CA GLU A 138 -2.44 14.93 -38.57
C GLU A 138 -2.94 14.74 -40.01
N ARG A 139 -4.27 14.61 -40.18
CA ARG A 139 -4.90 14.81 -41.50
C ARG A 139 -4.90 16.30 -41.76
N THR A 140 -3.91 16.80 -42.49
CA THR A 140 -3.96 18.12 -43.13
C THR A 140 -5.10 18.10 -44.14
N ALA A 141 -6.14 18.89 -43.88
CA ALA A 141 -7.18 19.21 -44.87
C ALA A 141 -6.87 20.61 -45.43
N ALA A 142 -6.83 20.68 -46.77
CA ALA A 142 -6.82 21.91 -47.56
C ALA A 142 -8.22 22.55 -47.58
#